data_AF-A0AAU4NFS9-F1
#
_entry.id   AF-A0AAU4NFS9-F1
#
_cell.length_a   1.000
_cell.length_b   1.000
_cell.length_c   1.000
_cell.angle_alpha   90.00
_cell.angle_beta   90.00
_cell.angle_gamma   90.00
#
_symmetry.space_group_name_H-M   'P 1'
#
loop_
_entity.id
_entity.type
_entity.pdbx_description
1 polymer ?
#
loop_
_entity_poly.entity_id
_entity_poly.type
_entity_poly.pdbx_seq_one_letter_code
_entity_poly.pdbx_strand_id
1 'polypeptide(L)'
;MTDGREYTEDGHHIVIDGRKWRATDPDIPEERGAELRSILMAWRRDVRRTGGAAESRAGVQAAKVALGERGTPWWEQSDDERRARWETDVPRPGTDDA
;
A
#
# COMPACT_ATOMS: atom_id res chain seq x y z
N MET A 1 1.79 1.16 21.99
CA MET A 1 3.20 1.42 21.63
C MET A 1 3.16 2.17 20.32
N THR A 2 3.26 3.49 20.39
CA THR A 2 3.26 4.39 19.22
C THR A 2 4.46 4.01 18.37
N ASP A 3 4.21 3.55 17.14
CA ASP A 3 5.26 3.14 16.20
C ASP A 3 6.26 4.30 16.10
N GLY A 4 7.54 4.06 16.43
CA GLY A 4 8.61 5.07 16.43
C GLY A 4 8.99 5.52 15.02
N ARG A 5 8.01 5.70 14.14
CA ARG A 5 8.17 6.14 12.76
C ARG A 5 8.19 7.66 12.76
N GLU A 6 9.36 8.20 12.46
CA GLU A 6 9.53 9.61 12.20
C GLU A 6 9.03 9.91 10.79
N TYR A 7 8.14 10.88 10.65
CA TYR A 7 7.74 11.42 9.36
C TYR A 7 8.66 12.57 8.98
N THR A 8 8.90 12.76 7.69
CA THR A 8 9.48 14.02 7.19
C THR A 8 8.54 15.19 7.49
N GLU A 9 9.08 16.41 7.53
CA GLU A 9 8.29 17.63 7.83
C GLU A 9 7.09 17.81 6.90
N ASP A 10 7.23 17.40 5.63
CA ASP A 10 6.16 17.41 4.62
C ASP A 10 5.17 16.25 4.73
N GLY A 11 5.41 15.28 5.63
CA GLY A 11 4.59 14.08 5.81
C GLY A 11 4.68 13.06 4.66
N HIS A 12 5.44 13.34 3.60
CA HIS A 12 5.51 12.53 2.39
C HIS A 12 6.24 11.19 2.61
N HIS A 13 7.12 11.13 3.60
CA HIS A 13 7.95 9.96 3.88
C HIS A 13 7.96 9.60 5.36
N ILE A 14 8.08 8.31 5.63
CA ILE A 14 8.49 7.76 6.93
C ILE A 14 9.98 7.38 6.88
N VAL A 15 10.69 7.60 7.97
CA VAL A 15 12.10 7.22 8.15
C VAL A 15 12.15 5.98 9.05
N ILE A 16 12.71 4.89 8.53
CA ILE A 16 12.91 3.64 9.27
C ILE A 16 14.36 3.22 9.07
N ASP A 17 15.11 3.06 10.17
CA ASP A 17 16.54 2.72 10.16
C ASP A 17 17.38 3.61 9.22
N GLY A 18 17.11 4.92 9.25
CA GLY A 18 17.79 5.91 8.40
C GLY A 18 17.38 5.90 6.92
N ARG A 19 16.46 5.02 6.51
CA ARG A 19 15.96 4.93 5.13
C ARG A 19 14.57 5.58 5.02
N LYS A 20 14.42 6.44 4.01
CA LYS A 20 13.12 7.04 3.65
C LYS A 20 12.27 6.07 2.85
N TRP A 21 11.02 5.94 3.24
CA TRP A 21 9.97 5.21 2.55
C TRP A 21 8.80 6.15 2.35
N ARG A 22 8.16 6.11 1.19
CA ARG A 22 6.96 6.92 0.94
C ARG A 22 5.88 6.52 1.94
N ALA A 23 5.27 7.50 2.59
CA ALA A 23 4.14 7.29 3.48
C ALA A 23 2.90 6.84 2.69
N THR A 24 2.01 6.11 3.36
CA THR A 24 0.65 5.88 2.87
C THR A 24 -0.03 7.23 2.67
N ASP A 25 -0.82 7.35 1.61
CA ASP A 25 -1.59 8.57 1.34
C ASP A 25 -2.54 8.85 2.52
N PRO A 26 -2.42 10.03 3.18
CA PRO A 26 -3.19 10.35 4.38
C PRO A 26 -4.68 10.59 4.12
N ASP A 27 -5.09 10.83 2.87
CA ASP A 27 -6.50 11.10 2.53
C ASP A 27 -7.29 9.83 2.22
N ILE A 28 -6.65 8.66 2.26
CA ILE A 28 -7.36 7.38 2.19
C ILE A 28 -8.28 7.26 3.42
N PRO A 29 -9.59 7.02 3.25
CA PRO A 29 -10.49 6.77 4.37
C PRO A 29 -10.00 5.59 5.22
N GLU A 30 -10.03 5.72 6.55
CA GLU A 30 -9.41 4.73 7.46
C GLU A 30 -9.89 3.29 7.22
N GLU A 31 -11.19 3.10 6.93
CA GLU A 31 -11.75 1.79 6.60
C GLU A 31 -11.09 1.18 5.35
N ARG A 32 -11.00 1.96 4.26
CA ARG A 32 -10.36 1.51 3.03
C ARG A 32 -8.86 1.30 3.23
N GLY A 33 -8.20 2.17 4.00
CA GLY A 33 -6.79 2.02 4.36
C GLY A 33 -6.54 0.73 5.14
N ALA A 34 -7.40 0.41 6.12
CA ALA A 34 -7.32 -0.83 6.90
C ALA A 34 -7.53 -2.07 6.03
N GLU A 35 -8.49 -2.02 5.10
CA GLU A 35 -8.75 -3.07 4.14
C GLU A 35 -7.52 -3.32 3.24
N LEU A 36 -6.98 -2.29 2.61
CA LEU A 36 -5.80 -2.37 1.73
C LEU A 36 -4.57 -2.89 2.49
N ARG A 37 -4.35 -2.47 3.73
CA ARG A 37 -3.28 -3.03 4.59
C ARG A 37 -3.52 -4.51 4.90
N SER A 38 -4.76 -4.93 5.12
CA SER A 38 -5.13 -6.33 5.33
C SER A 38 -4.86 -7.18 4.08
N ILE A 39 -5.22 -6.68 2.90
CA ILE A 39 -4.94 -7.28 1.59
C ILE A 39 -3.43 -7.39 1.35
N LEU A 40 -2.67 -6.32 1.61
CA LEU A 40 -1.21 -6.32 1.52
C LEU A 40 -0.59 -7.39 2.42
N MET A 41 -1.08 -7.55 3.66
CA MET A 41 -0.58 -8.60 4.55
C MET A 41 -0.93 -10.00 4.02
N ALA A 42 -2.10 -10.19 3.40
CA ALA A 42 -2.47 -11.45 2.76
C ALA A 42 -1.50 -11.80 1.63
N TRP A 43 -1.24 -10.88 0.69
CA TRP A 43 -0.26 -11.08 -0.38
C TRP A 43 1.17 -11.31 0.13
N ARG A 44 1.60 -10.63 1.20
CA ARG A 44 2.92 -10.89 1.80
C ARG A 44 3.03 -12.31 2.39
N ARG A 45 1.96 -12.84 2.98
CA ARG A 45 1.90 -14.25 3.41
C ARG A 45 1.97 -15.17 2.20
N ASP A 46 1.24 -14.83 1.14
CA ASP A 46 1.22 -15.62 -0.09
C ASP A 46 2.59 -15.69 -0.77
N VAL A 47 3.31 -14.56 -0.89
CA VAL A 47 4.70 -14.52 -1.35
C VAL A 47 5.59 -15.48 -0.58
N ARG A 48 5.44 -15.57 0.75
CA ARG A 48 6.20 -16.54 1.55
C ARG A 48 5.81 -17.99 1.24
N ARG A 49 4.52 -18.25 1.07
CA ARG A 49 3.96 -19.58 0.75
C ARG A 49 4.41 -20.07 -0.63
N THR A 50 4.46 -19.19 -1.63
CA THR A 50 4.74 -19.53 -3.03
C THR A 50 6.23 -19.46 -3.39
N GLY A 51 7.11 -19.11 -2.45
CA GLY A 51 8.52 -18.82 -2.76
C GLY A 51 8.69 -17.55 -3.60
N GLY A 52 7.70 -16.66 -3.60
CA GLY A 52 7.69 -15.41 -4.32
C GLY A 52 7.34 -15.58 -5.79
N ALA A 53 6.26 -16.30 -6.07
CA ALA A 53 5.65 -16.33 -7.40
C ALA A 53 5.35 -14.92 -7.92
N ALA A 54 5.37 -14.77 -9.25
CA ALA A 54 5.19 -13.48 -9.91
C ALA A 54 3.84 -12.83 -9.55
N GLU A 55 2.76 -13.62 -9.54
CA GLU A 55 1.42 -13.19 -9.15
C GLU A 55 1.39 -12.66 -7.70
N SER A 56 1.97 -13.40 -6.75
CA SER A 56 2.02 -12.97 -5.36
C SER A 56 2.76 -11.63 -5.19
N ARG A 57 3.84 -11.42 -5.96
CA ARG A 57 4.57 -10.13 -5.97
C ARG A 57 3.76 -9.03 -6.63
N ALA A 58 3.02 -9.34 -7.70
CA ALA A 58 2.13 -8.40 -8.38
C ALA A 58 1.02 -7.92 -7.43
N GLY A 59 0.39 -8.82 -6.66
CA GLY A 59 -0.59 -8.46 -5.65
C GLY A 59 -0.04 -7.57 -4.53
N VAL A 60 1.19 -7.83 -4.06
CA VAL A 60 1.89 -6.91 -3.13
C VAL A 60 2.06 -5.53 -3.76
N GLN A 61 2.45 -5.46 -5.03
CA GLN A 61 2.64 -4.20 -5.72
C GLN A 61 1.32 -3.45 -5.92
N ALA A 62 0.26 -4.14 -6.33
CA ALA A 62 -1.07 -3.56 -6.51
C ALA A 62 -1.57 -2.92 -5.21
N ALA A 63 -1.49 -3.64 -4.09
CA ALA A 63 -1.87 -3.10 -2.79
C ALA A 63 -1.03 -1.88 -2.37
N LYS A 64 0.28 -1.88 -2.65
CA LYS A 64 1.15 -0.73 -2.35
C LYS A 64 0.87 0.49 -3.22
N VAL A 65 0.50 0.29 -4.49
CA VAL A 65 0.06 1.37 -5.37
C VAL A 65 -1.26 1.94 -4.88
N ALA A 66 -2.23 1.11 -4.51
CA ALA A 66 -3.51 1.54 -3.93
C ALA A 66 -3.35 2.25 -2.58
N LEU A 67 -2.30 1.95 -1.80
CA LEU A 67 -1.94 2.70 -0.58
C LEU A 67 -1.14 3.98 -0.85
N GLY A 68 -0.63 4.17 -2.07
CA GLY A 68 0.15 5.35 -2.46
C GLY A 68 1.64 5.22 -2.16
N GLU A 69 2.08 4.09 -1.62
CA GLU A 69 3.48 3.80 -1.26
C GLU A 69 4.38 3.59 -2.50
N ARG A 70 3.77 3.36 -3.67
CA ARG A 70 4.42 3.09 -4.97
C ARG A 70 3.66 3.77 -6.12
N GLY A 71 4.31 3.88 -7.28
CA GLY A 71 3.78 4.60 -8.44
C GLY A 71 4.06 6.10 -8.38
N THR A 72 3.23 6.90 -9.06
CA THR A 72 3.24 8.37 -8.95
C THR A 72 3.09 8.78 -7.48
N PRO A 73 3.92 9.69 -6.96
CA PRO A 73 3.75 10.21 -5.61
C PRO A 73 2.37 10.85 -5.43
N TRP A 74 1.69 10.56 -4.33
CA TRP A 74 0.33 11.04 -4.10
C TRP A 74 0.26 12.57 -3.95
N TRP A 75 1.34 13.24 -3.54
CA TRP A 75 1.42 14.70 -3.47
C TRP A 75 1.59 15.37 -4.86
N GLU A 76 1.82 14.59 -5.91
CA GLU A 76 1.84 15.04 -7.31
C GLU A 76 0.52 14.72 -8.03
N GLN A 77 -0.42 14.05 -7.35
CA GLN A 77 -1.73 13.68 -7.89
C GLN A 77 -2.79 14.68 -7.45
N SER A 78 -3.78 14.91 -8.31
CA SER A 78 -5.03 15.56 -7.93
C SER A 78 -5.85 14.68 -6.98
N ASP A 79 -6.78 15.28 -6.24
CA ASP A 79 -7.66 14.56 -5.31
C ASP A 79 -8.48 13.46 -6.01
N ASP A 80 -8.89 13.69 -7.26
CA ASP A 80 -9.61 12.69 -8.07
C ASP A 80 -8.71 11.52 -8.48
N GLU A 81 -7.45 11.77 -8.85
CA GLU A 81 -6.48 10.71 -9.15
C GLU A 81 -6.13 9.89 -7.91
N ARG A 82 -5.98 10.54 -6.76
CA ARG A 82 -5.74 9.87 -5.48
C ARG A 82 -6.93 8.98 -5.12
N ARG A 83 -8.15 9.50 -5.26
CA ARG A 83 -9.39 8.75 -5.06
C ARG A 83 -9.50 7.52 -5.94
N ALA A 84 -9.37 7.70 -7.25
CA ALA A 84 -9.43 6.59 -8.20
C ALA A 84 -8.38 5.50 -7.88
N ARG A 85 -7.20 5.91 -7.42
CA ARG A 85 -6.10 5.00 -7.06
C ARG A 85 -6.44 4.10 -5.87
N TRP A 86 -7.00 4.62 -4.78
CA TRP A 86 -7.35 3.76 -3.62
C TRP A 86 -8.70 3.05 -3.79
N GLU A 87 -9.60 3.55 -4.64
CA GLU A 87 -10.87 2.89 -5.01
C GLU A 87 -10.68 1.74 -6.01
N THR A 88 -9.52 1.68 -6.67
CA THR A 88 -9.15 0.53 -7.53
C THR A 88 -9.30 -0.79 -6.77
N ASP A 89 -9.95 -1.77 -7.39
CA ASP A 89 -10.08 -3.10 -6.80
C ASP A 89 -8.71 -3.78 -6.69
N VAL A 90 -8.44 -4.35 -5.52
CA VAL A 90 -7.20 -5.08 -5.23
C VAL A 90 -7.60 -6.45 -4.69
N PRO A 91 -7.56 -7.51 -5.52
CA PRO A 91 -8.03 -8.82 -5.11
C PRO A 91 -7.15 -9.35 -3.98
N ARG A 92 -7.72 -10.18 -3.12
CA ARG A 92 -6.96 -10.98 -2.14
C ARG A 92 -6.44 -12.25 -2.81
N PRO A 93 -5.29 -12.80 -2.38
CA PRO A 93 -4.79 -14.06 -2.92
C PRO A 93 -5.82 -15.18 -2.76
N GLY A 94 -6.09 -15.91 -3.84
CA GLY A 94 -7.04 -17.03 -3.84
C GLY A 94 -8.52 -16.61 -3.80
N THR A 95 -8.83 -15.34 -4.04
CA THR A 95 -10.20 -14.81 -4.20
C THR A 95 -10.57 -14.60 -5.66
N ASP A 96 -9.77 -15.16 -6.56
CA ASP A 96 -10.19 -15.39 -7.94
C ASP A 96 -11.27 -16.49 -7.88
N ASP A 97 -12.50 -16.07 -7.56
CA ASP A 97 -13.70 -16.86 -7.79
C ASP A 97 -13.89 -17.02 -9.30
N ALA A 98 -13.83 -18.28 -9.74
CA ALA A 98 -14.49 -18.89 -10.91
C ALA A 98 -14.25 -18.31 -12.32
#